data_AF-A0A4Q3VWG8-F1
#
_entry.id   AF-A0A4Q3VWG8-F1
#
_cell.length_a   1.000
_cell.length_b   1.000
_cell.length_c   1.000
_cell.angle_alpha   90.00
_cell.angle_beta   90.00
_cell.angle_gamma   90.00
#
_symmetry.space_group_name_H-M   'P 1'
#
loop_
_entity.id
_entity.type
_entity.pdbx_description
1 polymer ?
#
loop_
_entity_poly.entity_id
_entity_poly.type
_entity_poly.pdbx_seq_one_letter_code
_entity_poly.pdbx_strand_id
1 'polypeptide(L)'
;MLKDIAISLYIFFYATICGCGKDARDSGFEKLKPTYKIRKIGKMPVQIPEGSGFVLAKDETLWTINDGGNSNELYRITFQGKIVEQVTIKGARNVDWEDITRDNDGHLYIGDFGNNANNRKDLTIYKVRENDRKLVGQIRFSYPDQTEFPPAQNNKNFDCEAMIWREGKLYLFSKDWSKNKISKVYRLPDSPGTYTAE
;
A
#
# COMPACT_ATOMS: atom_id res chain seq x y z
N MET A 1 39.04 -25.66 9.95
CA MET A 1 39.37 -24.52 10.85
C MET A 1 39.82 -23.28 10.11
N LEU A 2 41.01 -23.22 9.46
CA LEU A 2 41.45 -21.97 8.79
C LEU A 2 40.56 -21.56 7.59
N LYS A 3 40.06 -22.53 6.82
CA LYS A 3 39.15 -22.28 5.68
C LYS A 3 37.80 -21.73 6.12
N ASP A 4 37.26 -22.25 7.22
CA ASP A 4 35.95 -21.86 7.74
C ASP A 4 35.97 -20.43 8.32
N ILE A 5 37.09 -20.07 8.95
CA ILE A 5 37.35 -18.70 9.43
C ILE A 5 37.47 -17.73 8.23
N ALA A 6 38.18 -18.13 7.17
CA ALA A 6 38.33 -17.29 5.98
C ALA A 6 36.99 -17.06 5.24
N ILE A 7 36.13 -18.09 5.15
CA ILE A 7 34.79 -17.97 4.56
C ILE A 7 33.90 -17.07 5.42
N SER A 8 33.95 -17.22 6.75
CA SER A 8 33.16 -16.40 7.67
C SER A 8 33.58 -14.93 7.64
N LEU A 9 34.88 -14.65 7.56
CA LEU A 9 35.41 -13.30 7.39
C LEU A 9 35.02 -12.73 6.02
N TYR A 10 35.09 -13.53 4.95
CA TYR A 10 34.67 -13.10 3.62
C TYR A 10 33.19 -12.72 3.57
N ILE A 11 32.30 -13.51 4.17
CA ILE A 11 30.87 -13.20 4.26
C ILE A 11 30.62 -11.93 5.09
N PHE A 12 31.32 -11.78 6.22
CA PHE A 12 31.21 -10.59 7.08
C PHE A 12 31.66 -9.30 6.35
N PHE A 13 32.78 -9.36 5.61
CA PHE A 13 33.21 -8.23 4.79
C PHE A 13 32.26 -7.99 3.60
N TYR A 14 31.76 -9.01 2.91
CA TYR A 14 30.79 -8.81 1.82
C TYR A 14 29.47 -8.18 2.32
N ALA A 15 28.98 -8.60 3.48
CA ALA A 15 27.75 -8.07 4.08
C ALA A 15 27.90 -6.61 4.54
N THR A 16 29.11 -6.18 4.92
CA THR A 16 29.39 -4.79 5.32
C THR A 16 29.64 -3.85 4.14
N ILE A 17 30.08 -4.39 2.99
CA ILE A 17 30.30 -3.61 1.75
C ILE A 17 29.01 -3.51 0.91
N CYS A 18 28.06 -4.43 1.07
CA CYS A 18 26.69 -4.31 0.54
C CYS A 18 25.77 -3.47 1.45
N GLY A 19 26.32 -2.43 2.07
CA GLY A 19 25.49 -1.37 2.67
C GLY A 19 24.67 -0.70 1.57
N CYS A 20 23.41 -0.37 1.87
CA CYS A 20 22.56 0.51 1.07
C CYS A 20 23.35 1.74 0.60
N GLY A 21 23.89 1.70 -0.61
CA GLY A 21 24.36 2.89 -1.29
C GLY A 21 23.18 3.85 -1.36
N LYS A 22 23.40 5.14 -1.07
CA LYS A 22 22.40 6.16 -1.35
C LYS A 22 22.00 6.01 -2.81
N ASP A 23 20.70 5.88 -3.07
CA ASP A 23 20.21 5.83 -4.44
C ASP A 23 20.69 7.12 -5.14
N ALA A 24 21.65 6.93 -6.04
CA ALA A 24 22.31 8.01 -6.76
C ALA A 24 21.58 8.35 -8.06
N ARG A 25 20.38 7.79 -8.26
CA ARG A 25 19.47 8.17 -9.33
C ARG A 25 18.95 9.56 -9.03
N ASP A 26 19.61 10.55 -9.62
CA ASP A 26 19.10 11.90 -9.67
C ASP A 26 17.96 11.93 -10.69
N SER A 27 16.71 11.79 -10.23
CA SER A 27 15.53 11.84 -11.09
C SER A 27 15.25 13.26 -11.65
N GLY A 28 16.26 14.14 -11.67
CA GLY A 28 16.17 15.52 -12.11
C GLY A 28 15.38 16.43 -11.16
N PHE A 29 15.04 15.96 -9.95
CA PHE A 29 14.39 16.77 -8.94
C PHE A 29 15.43 17.57 -8.17
N GLU A 30 15.25 18.89 -8.12
CA GLU A 30 16.05 19.73 -7.24
C GLU A 30 15.87 19.27 -5.79
N LYS A 31 16.98 18.91 -5.13
CA LYS A 31 16.99 18.71 -3.67
C LYS A 31 16.78 20.05 -2.98
N LEU A 32 15.52 20.41 -2.80
CA LEU A 32 15.15 21.58 -2.02
C LEU A 32 15.63 21.39 -0.58
N LYS A 33 16.28 22.41 -0.02
CA LYS A 33 16.52 22.45 1.42
C LYS A 33 15.15 22.40 2.10
N PRO A 34 14.90 21.44 3.01
CA PRO A 34 13.60 21.36 3.66
C PRO A 34 13.35 22.65 4.43
N THR A 35 12.32 23.41 4.00
CA THR A 35 11.83 24.60 4.70
C THR A 35 10.84 24.24 5.81
N TYR A 36 10.55 22.95 5.98
CA TYR A 36 9.60 22.42 6.95
C TYR A 36 10.33 21.82 8.16
N LYS A 37 9.68 21.90 9.33
CA LYS A 37 10.12 21.21 10.55
C LYS A 37 9.36 19.89 10.67
N ILE A 38 10.08 18.78 10.70
CA ILE A 38 9.51 17.48 11.03
C ILE A 38 9.37 17.40 12.56
N ARG A 39 8.17 17.06 13.04
CA ARG A 39 7.91 16.81 14.46
C ARG A 39 7.18 15.50 14.61
N LYS A 40 7.62 14.67 15.58
CA LYS A 40 6.87 13.49 16.01
C LYS A 40 5.58 13.94 16.70
N ILE A 41 4.43 13.53 16.18
CA ILE A 41 3.11 13.89 16.73
C ILE A 41 2.45 12.74 17.51
N GLY A 42 2.92 11.51 17.33
CA GLY A 42 2.33 10.31 17.92
C GLY A 42 3.20 9.07 17.79
N LYS A 43 2.66 7.93 18.21
CA LYS A 43 3.25 6.60 18.01
C LYS A 43 2.14 5.63 17.63
N MET A 44 2.35 4.82 16.59
CA MET A 44 1.39 3.79 16.20
C MET A 44 1.17 2.77 17.33
N PRO A 45 -0.08 2.32 17.54
CA PRO A 45 -0.42 1.32 18.53
C PRO A 45 0.10 -0.06 18.10
N VAL A 46 0.41 -0.93 19.06
CA VAL A 46 1.00 -2.26 18.80
C VAL A 46 0.05 -3.22 18.07
N GLN A 47 -1.25 -2.94 18.10
CA GLN A 47 -2.28 -3.65 17.36
C GLN A 47 -2.21 -3.37 15.85
N ILE A 48 -1.48 -2.33 15.44
CA ILE A 48 -1.27 -1.95 14.05
C ILE A 48 0.23 -2.05 13.74
N PRO A 49 0.80 -3.28 13.77
CA PRO A 49 2.24 -3.48 13.62
C PRO A 49 2.76 -3.09 12.23
N GLU A 50 1.90 -3.18 11.21
CA GLU A 50 2.22 -2.98 9.79
C GLU A 50 1.17 -2.05 9.18
N GLY A 51 1.09 -0.81 9.68
CA GLY A 51 0.08 0.14 9.20
C GLY A 51 0.27 0.48 7.72
N SER A 52 -0.77 0.26 6.91
CA SER A 52 -0.75 0.42 5.44
C SER A 52 -1.78 1.45 4.97
N GLY A 53 -1.42 2.72 5.05
CA GLY A 53 -2.27 3.84 4.65
C GLY A 53 -3.03 4.56 5.77
N PHE A 54 -3.36 5.83 5.52
CA PHE A 54 -4.14 6.70 6.41
C PHE A 54 -5.10 7.56 5.61
N VAL A 55 -6.30 7.76 6.14
CA VAL A 55 -7.23 8.76 5.62
C VAL A 55 -7.92 9.51 6.76
N LEU A 56 -8.18 10.80 6.57
CA LEU A 56 -8.95 11.58 7.53
C LEU A 56 -10.38 11.05 7.64
N ALA A 57 -10.81 10.85 8.88
CA ALA A 57 -12.22 10.63 9.18
C ALA A 57 -13.02 11.95 9.01
N LYS A 58 -14.32 11.91 9.30
CA LYS A 58 -15.15 13.13 9.36
C LYS A 58 -14.79 14.10 10.50
N ASP A 59 -14.10 13.60 11.52
CA ASP A 59 -13.63 14.38 12.68
C ASP A 59 -12.08 14.46 12.69
N GLU A 60 -11.49 14.99 13.75
CA GLU A 60 -10.03 15.12 13.92
C GLU A 60 -9.32 13.78 14.24
N THR A 61 -9.74 12.70 13.58
CA THR A 61 -9.16 11.36 13.68
C THR A 61 -8.79 10.80 12.31
N LEU A 62 -8.03 9.70 12.31
CA LEU A 62 -7.57 9.01 11.13
C LEU A 62 -8.14 7.59 11.10
N TRP A 63 -8.60 7.17 9.93
CA TRP A 63 -8.76 5.76 9.61
C TRP A 63 -7.44 5.18 9.10
N THR A 64 -7.12 3.95 9.49
CA THR A 64 -5.94 3.20 9.04
C THR A 64 -6.24 1.71 9.05
N ILE A 65 -5.40 0.95 8.37
CA ILE A 65 -5.50 -0.50 8.20
C ILE A 65 -4.13 -1.13 8.44
N ASN A 66 -4.09 -2.46 8.64
CA ASN A 66 -2.85 -3.22 8.59
C ASN A 66 -2.64 -3.80 7.19
N ASP A 67 -1.37 -4.06 6.88
CA ASP A 67 -0.89 -4.74 5.69
C ASP A 67 -1.39 -6.20 5.57
N GLY A 68 -1.13 -6.83 4.44
CA GLY A 68 -1.41 -8.23 4.12
C GLY A 68 -1.04 -9.22 5.22
N GLY A 69 -1.82 -10.30 5.34
CA GLY A 69 -1.61 -11.35 6.35
C GLY A 69 -2.05 -11.00 7.78
N ASN A 70 -2.43 -9.75 8.03
CA ASN A 70 -3.03 -9.31 9.29
C ASN A 70 -4.57 -9.43 9.28
N SER A 71 -5.22 -9.01 10.37
CA SER A 71 -6.67 -8.99 10.47
C SER A 71 -7.32 -8.01 9.47
N ASN A 72 -8.55 -8.30 9.06
CA ASN A 72 -9.39 -7.47 8.19
C ASN A 72 -10.12 -6.36 8.98
N GLU A 73 -9.35 -5.62 9.78
CA GLU A 73 -9.86 -4.63 10.70
C GLU A 73 -9.54 -3.21 10.23
N LEU A 74 -10.54 -2.35 10.36
CA LEU A 74 -10.41 -0.91 10.19
C LEU A 74 -10.24 -0.27 11.56
N TYR A 75 -9.19 0.53 11.71
CA TYR A 75 -8.85 1.21 12.96
C TYR A 75 -9.07 2.71 12.83
N ARG A 76 -9.76 3.31 13.80
CA ARG A 76 -9.80 4.77 13.97
C ARG A 76 -8.86 5.18 15.07
N ILE A 77 -7.95 6.10 14.78
CA ILE A 77 -6.92 6.56 15.71
C ILE A 77 -6.88 8.09 15.81
N THR A 78 -6.49 8.62 16.96
CA THR A 78 -6.09 10.04 17.04
C THR A 78 -4.71 10.24 16.40
N PHE A 79 -4.32 11.48 16.12
CA PHE A 79 -2.96 11.81 15.64
C PHE A 79 -1.83 11.36 16.60
N GLN A 80 -2.13 11.14 17.88
CA GLN A 80 -1.17 10.63 18.86
C GLN A 80 -1.03 9.11 18.80
N GLY A 81 -1.91 8.42 18.05
CA GLY A 81 -1.94 6.96 17.88
C GLY A 81 -2.82 6.22 18.88
N LYS A 82 -3.71 6.92 19.59
CA LYS A 82 -4.71 6.27 20.46
C LYS A 82 -5.82 5.68 19.60
N ILE A 83 -6.05 4.37 19.70
CA ILE A 83 -7.21 3.70 19.09
C ILE A 83 -8.48 4.20 19.78
N VAL A 84 -9.40 4.74 18.99
CA VAL A 84 -10.74 5.15 19.44
C VAL A 84 -11.83 4.25 18.87
N GLU A 85 -11.51 3.48 17.83
CA GLU A 85 -12.43 2.50 17.24
C GLU A 85 -11.65 1.38 16.54
N GLN A 86 -12.18 0.16 16.58
CA GLN A 86 -11.66 -1.01 15.88
C GLN A 86 -12.86 -1.80 15.36
N VAL A 87 -12.92 -2.04 14.04
CA VAL A 87 -14.07 -2.69 13.40
C VAL A 87 -13.62 -3.72 12.38
N THR A 88 -14.04 -4.97 12.57
CA THR A 88 -13.90 -6.01 11.55
C THR A 88 -14.86 -5.75 10.39
N ILE A 89 -14.33 -5.65 9.17
CA ILE A 89 -15.16 -5.45 7.97
C ILE A 89 -15.72 -6.80 7.51
N LYS A 90 -16.94 -7.12 7.94
CA LYS A 90 -17.62 -8.36 7.57
C LYS A 90 -17.75 -8.50 6.06
N GLY A 91 -17.34 -9.65 5.53
CA GLY A 91 -17.38 -9.95 4.09
C GLY A 91 -16.16 -9.46 3.30
N ALA A 92 -15.22 -8.77 3.94
CA ALA A 92 -13.91 -8.47 3.38
C ALA A 92 -12.86 -9.47 3.89
N ARG A 93 -11.85 -9.75 3.07
CA ARG A 93 -10.65 -10.49 3.46
C ARG A 93 -9.45 -9.57 3.31
N ASN A 94 -8.46 -9.74 4.17
CA ASN A 94 -7.16 -9.09 4.02
C ASN A 94 -6.21 -10.11 3.40
N VAL A 95 -6.16 -10.16 2.06
CA VAL A 95 -5.15 -10.95 1.36
C VAL A 95 -3.86 -10.14 1.28
N ASP A 96 -3.95 -8.91 0.78
CA ASP A 96 -2.83 -7.96 0.72
C ASP A 96 -3.37 -6.52 0.71
N TRP A 97 -3.71 -6.00 1.90
CA TRP A 97 -4.27 -4.66 2.08
C TRP A 97 -3.20 -3.58 2.10
N GLU A 98 -3.23 -2.66 1.14
CA GLU A 98 -2.08 -1.77 0.90
C GLU A 98 -2.39 -0.28 1.11
N ASP A 99 -3.65 0.13 0.94
CA ASP A 99 -4.02 1.53 1.14
C ASP A 99 -5.50 1.74 1.44
N ILE A 100 -5.81 2.92 1.97
CA ILE A 100 -7.16 3.40 2.24
C ILE A 100 -7.36 4.84 1.78
N THR A 101 -8.47 5.09 1.09
CA THR A 101 -8.90 6.46 0.72
C THR A 101 -10.38 6.69 1.01
N ARG A 102 -10.86 7.91 0.83
CA ARG A 102 -12.23 8.32 1.17
C ARG A 102 -12.80 9.27 0.12
N ASP A 103 -14.06 9.08 -0.25
CA ASP A 103 -14.79 10.04 -1.10
C ASP A 103 -15.49 11.14 -0.28
N ASN A 104 -16.02 12.12 -1.01
CA ASN A 104 -16.76 13.24 -0.40
C ASN A 104 -18.09 12.81 0.24
N ASP A 105 -18.64 11.65 -0.12
CA ASP A 105 -19.92 11.14 0.37
C ASP A 105 -19.78 10.27 1.64
N GLY A 106 -18.55 10.04 2.09
CA GLY A 106 -18.27 9.24 3.29
C GLY A 106 -18.26 7.74 3.01
N HIS A 107 -17.75 7.32 1.86
CA HIS A 107 -17.29 5.95 1.63
C HIS A 107 -15.77 5.88 1.76
N LEU A 108 -15.33 4.86 2.47
CA LEU A 108 -13.93 4.43 2.51
C LEU A 108 -13.71 3.38 1.42
N TYR A 109 -12.55 3.44 0.80
CA TYR A 109 -12.09 2.47 -0.20
C TYR A 109 -10.83 1.82 0.36
N ILE A 110 -10.90 0.52 0.63
CA ILE A 110 -9.79 -0.28 1.17
C ILE A 110 -9.24 -1.16 0.06
N GLY A 111 -7.97 -0.99 -0.28
CA GLY A 111 -7.32 -1.68 -1.37
C GLY A 111 -6.72 -3.02 -0.97
N ASP A 112 -7.37 -4.12 -1.37
CA ASP A 112 -6.83 -5.48 -1.31
C ASP A 112 -6.21 -5.84 -2.66
N PHE A 113 -5.08 -5.20 -2.94
CA PHE A 113 -4.46 -5.17 -4.27
C PHE A 113 -2.94 -5.30 -4.26
N GLY A 114 -2.32 -5.50 -3.10
CA GLY A 114 -0.91 -5.88 -3.02
C GLY A 114 -0.68 -7.16 -3.81
N ASN A 115 0.44 -7.18 -4.53
CA ASN A 115 0.75 -8.22 -5.50
C ASN A 115 2.26 -8.29 -5.75
N ASN A 116 3.04 -8.38 -4.68
CA ASN A 116 4.51 -8.50 -4.70
C ASN A 116 5.00 -9.57 -5.71
N ALA A 117 4.31 -10.71 -5.77
CA ALA A 117 4.62 -11.80 -6.69
C ALA A 117 4.14 -11.58 -8.14
N ASN A 118 3.33 -10.55 -8.40
CA ASN A 118 2.73 -10.18 -9.69
C ASN A 118 1.90 -11.33 -10.31
N ASN A 119 1.29 -12.18 -9.49
CA ASN A 119 0.56 -13.37 -9.93
C ASN A 119 -0.92 -13.41 -9.48
N ARG A 120 -1.39 -12.42 -8.70
CA ARG A 120 -2.79 -12.31 -8.28
C ARG A 120 -3.72 -11.96 -9.44
N LYS A 121 -4.92 -12.54 -9.41
CA LYS A 121 -6.02 -12.33 -10.40
C LYS A 121 -7.32 -11.85 -9.75
N ASP A 122 -7.28 -11.59 -8.45
CA ASP A 122 -8.41 -11.34 -7.57
C ASP A 122 -8.29 -9.98 -6.86
N LEU A 123 -7.58 -9.03 -7.48
CA LEU A 123 -7.40 -7.67 -6.96
C LEU A 123 -8.75 -7.02 -6.72
N THR A 124 -8.93 -6.49 -5.52
CA THR A 124 -10.23 -6.02 -5.03
C THR A 124 -10.07 -4.72 -4.26
N ILE A 125 -10.99 -3.78 -4.44
CA ILE A 125 -11.15 -2.62 -3.58
C ILE A 125 -12.51 -2.75 -2.88
N TYR A 126 -12.51 -2.74 -1.55
CA TYR A 126 -13.71 -2.80 -0.74
C TYR A 126 -14.26 -1.39 -0.53
N LYS A 127 -15.54 -1.17 -0.90
CA LYS A 127 -16.26 0.08 -0.62
C LYS A 127 -17.03 -0.06 0.68
N VAL A 128 -16.67 0.70 1.69
CA VAL A 128 -17.25 0.67 3.03
C VAL A 128 -17.92 2.00 3.32
N ARG A 129 -19.19 1.99 3.74
CA ARG A 129 -19.86 3.21 4.19
C ARG A 129 -19.37 3.57 5.60
N GLU A 130 -18.79 4.76 5.75
CA GLU A 130 -18.12 5.17 6.98
C GLU A 130 -19.08 5.24 8.18
N ASN A 131 -20.33 5.68 7.98
CA ASN A 131 -21.27 5.92 9.08
C ASN A 131 -21.67 4.64 9.84
N ASP A 132 -21.81 3.50 9.18
CA ASP A 132 -22.20 2.24 9.81
C ASP A 132 -21.19 1.11 9.60
N ARG A 133 -20.04 1.44 8.99
CA ARG A 133 -18.89 0.56 8.75
C ARG A 133 -19.29 -0.71 8.00
N LYS A 134 -20.32 -0.58 7.16
CA LYS A 134 -20.82 -1.68 6.35
C LYS A 134 -20.10 -1.71 5.03
N LEU A 135 -19.66 -2.90 4.64
CA LEU A 135 -19.28 -3.20 3.28
C LEU A 135 -20.52 -3.01 2.38
N VAL A 136 -20.46 -2.05 1.48
CA VAL A 136 -21.55 -1.70 0.55
C VAL A 136 -21.25 -2.10 -0.89
N GLY A 137 -20.02 -2.53 -1.18
CA GLY A 137 -19.68 -3.09 -2.48
C GLY A 137 -18.21 -3.44 -2.62
N GLN A 138 -17.89 -4.01 -3.78
CA GLN A 138 -16.55 -4.45 -4.15
C GLN A 138 -16.28 -4.01 -5.59
N ILE A 139 -15.09 -3.51 -5.83
CA ILE A 139 -14.58 -3.15 -7.15
C ILE A 139 -13.46 -4.13 -7.44
N ARG A 140 -13.74 -5.13 -8.27
CA ARG A 140 -12.72 -6.08 -8.74
C ARG A 140 -12.07 -5.51 -9.98
N PHE A 141 -10.77 -5.69 -10.13
CA PHE A 141 -10.10 -5.21 -11.31
C PHE A 141 -8.96 -6.10 -11.79
N SER A 142 -8.63 -5.94 -13.07
CA SER A 142 -7.43 -6.48 -13.71
C SER A 142 -6.71 -5.36 -14.44
N TYR A 143 -5.40 -5.48 -14.60
CA TYR A 143 -4.63 -4.58 -15.45
C TYR A 143 -4.84 -4.91 -16.93
N PRO A 144 -4.93 -3.90 -17.82
CA PRO A 144 -5.12 -4.12 -19.25
C PRO A 144 -3.90 -4.79 -19.91
N ASP A 145 -2.71 -4.61 -19.35
CA ASP A 145 -1.43 -4.99 -19.92
C ASP A 145 -0.71 -6.11 -19.13
N GLN A 146 -1.39 -6.73 -18.15
CA GLN A 146 -0.89 -7.93 -17.48
C GLN A 146 -1.38 -9.20 -18.18
N THR A 147 -0.59 -9.69 -19.13
CA THR A 147 -0.92 -10.92 -19.88
C THR A 147 -0.39 -12.20 -19.22
N GLU A 148 0.53 -12.08 -18.27
CA GLU A 148 1.22 -13.19 -17.59
C GLU A 148 1.16 -13.05 -16.05
N PHE A 149 1.11 -14.19 -15.35
CA PHE A 149 0.91 -14.25 -13.88
C PHE A 149 1.82 -15.33 -13.27
N PRO A 150 3.09 -15.02 -12.92
CA PRO A 150 3.74 -13.72 -13.04
C PRO A 150 4.35 -13.46 -14.43
N PRO A 151 4.55 -12.19 -14.81
CA PRO A 151 5.34 -11.85 -15.98
C PRO A 151 6.83 -12.06 -15.75
N ALA A 152 7.60 -12.04 -16.84
CA ALA A 152 9.07 -12.00 -16.77
C ALA A 152 9.58 -10.84 -15.89
N GLN A 153 10.75 -11.01 -15.28
CA GLN A 153 11.28 -10.07 -14.26
C GLN A 153 11.32 -8.60 -14.73
N ASN A 154 11.63 -8.36 -16.02
CA ASN A 154 11.69 -7.00 -16.57
C ASN A 154 10.32 -6.34 -16.77
N ASN A 155 9.23 -7.09 -16.58
CA ASN A 155 7.85 -6.66 -16.79
C ASN A 155 7.01 -6.73 -15.49
N LYS A 156 7.62 -7.00 -14.32
CA LYS A 156 6.92 -7.06 -13.03
C LYS A 156 6.58 -5.67 -12.50
N ASN A 157 5.45 -5.14 -12.94
CA ASN A 157 4.95 -3.81 -12.59
C ASN A 157 3.42 -3.81 -12.39
N PHE A 158 2.95 -4.83 -11.67
CA PHE A 158 1.53 -5.10 -11.37
C PHE A 158 1.30 -5.32 -9.87
N ASP A 159 2.19 -4.76 -9.06
CA ASP A 159 2.09 -4.66 -7.61
C ASP A 159 1.52 -3.29 -7.25
N CYS A 160 0.33 -3.22 -6.66
CA CYS A 160 -0.34 -1.94 -6.36
C CYS A 160 -0.11 -1.58 -4.90
N GLU A 161 0.39 -0.38 -4.61
CA GLU A 161 0.78 -0.02 -3.24
C GLU A 161 0.20 1.33 -2.79
N ALA A 162 -0.52 2.04 -3.66
CA ALA A 162 -1.20 3.27 -3.27
C ALA A 162 -2.45 3.53 -4.12
N MET A 163 -3.39 4.24 -3.51
CA MET A 163 -4.66 4.61 -4.13
C MET A 163 -5.13 5.99 -3.65
N ILE A 164 -5.63 6.80 -4.58
CA ILE A 164 -6.36 8.03 -4.24
C ILE A 164 -7.73 8.04 -4.89
N TRP A 165 -8.70 8.65 -4.22
CA TRP A 165 -9.98 9.00 -4.82
C TRP A 165 -9.98 10.46 -5.27
N ARG A 166 -10.49 10.73 -6.48
CA ARG A 166 -10.73 12.09 -6.98
C ARG A 166 -11.84 12.08 -8.02
N GLU A 167 -12.86 12.92 -7.81
CA GLU A 167 -13.95 13.18 -8.79
C GLU A 167 -14.63 11.90 -9.30
N GLY A 168 -14.98 10.99 -8.39
CA GLY A 168 -15.70 9.74 -8.72
C GLY A 168 -14.81 8.65 -9.34
N LYS A 169 -13.49 8.82 -9.25
CA LYS A 169 -12.50 7.88 -9.80
C LYS A 169 -11.49 7.50 -8.74
N LEU A 170 -11.03 6.25 -8.82
CA LEU A 170 -9.90 5.73 -8.07
C LEU A 170 -8.69 5.71 -8.99
N TYR A 171 -7.56 6.25 -8.51
CA TYR A 171 -6.28 6.22 -9.19
C TYR A 171 -5.35 5.31 -8.40
N LEU A 172 -4.76 4.34 -9.08
CA LEU A 172 -3.93 3.28 -8.50
C LEU A 172 -2.49 3.46 -8.96
N PHE A 173 -1.54 3.25 -8.07
CA PHE A 173 -0.11 3.42 -8.35
C PHE A 173 0.62 2.11 -8.17
N SER A 174 1.34 1.69 -9.21
CA SER A 174 2.10 0.46 -9.16
C SER A 174 3.53 0.66 -8.67
N LYS A 175 4.05 -0.38 -8.02
CA LYS A 175 5.47 -0.56 -7.71
C LYS A 175 6.11 -1.46 -8.74
N ASP A 176 7.25 -0.98 -9.25
CA ASP A 176 7.98 -1.66 -10.31
C ASP A 176 9.17 -2.46 -9.74
N TRP A 177 9.03 -3.79 -9.80
CA TRP A 177 10.06 -4.75 -9.44
C TRP A 177 11.08 -4.99 -10.55
N SER A 178 10.84 -4.43 -11.74
CA SER A 178 11.81 -4.45 -12.83
C SER A 178 12.99 -3.50 -12.58
N LYS A 179 13.91 -3.46 -13.53
CA LYS A 179 15.03 -2.52 -13.54
C LYS A 179 14.63 -1.09 -13.96
N ASN A 180 13.48 -0.93 -14.61
CA ASN A 180 13.04 0.34 -15.20
C ASN A 180 12.60 1.34 -14.14
N LYS A 181 12.04 0.85 -13.01
CA LYS A 181 11.58 1.66 -11.86
C LYS A 181 10.54 2.72 -12.27
N ILE A 182 9.61 2.33 -13.13
CA ILE A 182 8.52 3.18 -13.61
C ILE A 182 7.25 2.84 -12.83
N SER A 183 6.70 3.78 -12.05
CA SER A 183 5.36 3.61 -11.50
C SER A 183 4.32 3.91 -12.59
N LYS A 184 3.37 3.00 -12.78
CA LYS A 184 2.21 3.23 -13.65
C LYS A 184 1.06 3.77 -12.81
N VAL A 185 0.25 4.61 -13.44
CA VAL A 185 -1.00 5.10 -12.87
C VAL A 185 -2.14 4.50 -13.66
N TYR A 186 -3.03 3.81 -12.98
CA TYR A 186 -4.25 3.27 -13.57
C TYR A 186 -5.47 3.94 -12.96
N ARG A 187 -6.59 3.92 -13.68
CA ARG A 187 -7.86 4.51 -13.24
C ARG A 187 -8.99 3.48 -13.21
N LEU A 188 -9.86 3.61 -12.22
CA LEU A 188 -11.11 2.85 -12.09
C LEU A 188 -12.28 3.78 -11.76
N PRO A 189 -13.52 3.42 -12.13
CA PRO A 189 -14.71 3.99 -11.51
C PRO A 189 -14.78 3.61 -10.02
N ASP A 190 -15.45 4.43 -9.21
CA ASP A 190 -15.61 4.21 -7.76
C ASP A 190 -16.91 3.43 -7.40
N SER A 191 -17.62 2.96 -8.41
CA SER A 191 -18.84 2.15 -8.28
C SER A 191 -18.49 0.66 -8.20
N PRO A 192 -19.20 -0.14 -7.37
CA PRO A 192 -19.02 -1.59 -7.33
C PRO A 192 -19.18 -2.23 -8.71
N GLY A 193 -18.32 -3.20 -9.03
CA GLY A 193 -18.30 -3.84 -10.34
C GLY A 193 -17.04 -4.65 -10.58
N THR A 194 -16.86 -5.08 -11.82
CA THR A 194 -15.63 -5.73 -12.30
C THR A 194 -15.15 -4.97 -13.53
N TYR A 195 -13.89 -4.55 -13.51
CA TYR A 195 -13.35 -3.64 -14.52
C TYR A 195 -11.97 -4.10 -15.00
N THR A 196 -11.63 -3.74 -16.22
CA THR A 196 -10.23 -3.62 -16.62
C THR A 196 -9.83 -2.18 -16.37
N ALA A 197 -8.71 -1.95 -15.67
CA ALA A 197 -8.24 -0.61 -15.37
C ALA A 197 -7.82 0.13 -16.64
N GLU A 198 -7.91 1.46 -16.61
CA GLU A 198 -7.57 2.37 -17.72
C GLU A 198 -6.23 3.08 -17.50
#